data_AF-A0A9Q0KD01-F1
#
_entry.id   AF-A0A9Q0KD01-F1
#
_cell.length_a   1.000
_cell.length_b   1.000
_cell.length_c   1.000
_cell.angle_alpha   90.00
_cell.angle_beta   90.00
_cell.angle_gamma   90.00
#
_symmetry.space_group_name_H-M   'P 1'
#
loop_
_entity.id
_entity.type
_entity.pdbx_description
1 polymer ?
#
loop_
_entity_poly.entity_id
_entity_poly.type
_entity_poly.pdbx_seq_one_letter_code
_entity_poly.pdbx_strand_id
1 'polypeptide(L)'
;MVVVDLLSKYGYFLAISHLYTAQSVIVVFFENIFNLHDVVVAPPFVYIDQVKNSLADRFEISAQNSWTGKGGALTGEISVEQLKDIGCKWVILGHSEWRHVIGEVDQFIGKKAAYALSQDLNVMTCIGEKLEEREAGKTFDVCYQQLKAFVDNIPSWDGVVIADEPVRAIGTGKVASPQQAQEVHVVLKKLTSSRTLESI
;
A
#
# COMPACT_ATOMS: atom_id res chain seq x y z
N MET A 1 14.61 -8.53 0.32
CA MET A 1 13.84 -8.37 -0.94
C MET A 1 12.62 -9.26 -0.80
N VAL A 2 11.46 -8.68 -0.51
CA VAL A 2 10.19 -9.40 -0.47
C VAL A 2 9.74 -9.47 -1.94
N VAL A 3 9.94 -10.62 -2.57
CA VAL A 3 9.54 -10.91 -3.95
C VAL A 3 8.10 -11.42 -3.88
N VAL A 4 7.20 -10.78 -4.60
CA VAL A 4 5.78 -11.18 -4.62
C VAL A 4 5.27 -11.04 -6.07
N ASP A 5 4.54 -12.06 -6.54
CA ASP A 5 4.34 -12.44 -7.96
C ASP A 5 2.86 -12.31 -8.41
N LEU A 6 2.62 -12.07 -9.71
CA LEU A 6 1.48 -11.36 -10.33
C LEU A 6 0.00 -11.86 -10.17
N LEU A 7 -0.96 -10.92 -10.30
CA LEU A 7 -1.90 -10.75 -11.46
C LEU A 7 -3.21 -10.01 -11.07
N SER A 8 -3.53 -8.86 -11.69
CA SER A 8 -4.90 -8.33 -11.81
C SER A 8 -5.09 -7.68 -13.19
N LYS A 9 -6.35 -7.52 -13.63
CA LYS A 9 -6.74 -7.01 -14.96
C LYS A 9 -6.28 -5.57 -15.26
N TYR A 10 -5.71 -4.89 -14.26
CA TYR A 10 -5.13 -3.54 -14.35
C TYR A 10 -3.66 -3.46 -13.91
N GLY A 11 -2.96 -4.59 -13.73
CA GLY A 11 -1.49 -4.65 -13.85
C GLY A 11 -0.65 -3.79 -12.89
N TYR A 12 -0.98 -3.76 -11.60
CA TYR A 12 -0.13 -3.06 -10.61
C TYR A 12 -0.01 -3.90 -9.33
N PHE A 13 1.20 -4.44 -9.09
CA PHE A 13 1.60 -5.12 -7.84
C PHE A 13 2.74 -4.33 -7.20
N LEU A 14 3.01 -4.48 -5.88
CA LEU A 14 3.99 -3.68 -5.14
C LEU A 14 4.97 -4.58 -4.36
N ALA A 15 6.25 -4.56 -4.71
CA ALA A 15 7.32 -5.04 -3.84
C ALA A 15 7.90 -3.88 -3.01
N ILE A 16 7.62 -3.81 -1.71
CA ILE A 16 8.29 -2.85 -0.82
C ILE A 16 9.67 -3.38 -0.44
N SER A 17 10.71 -2.68 -0.89
CA SER A 17 12.06 -2.87 -0.37
C SER A 17 12.43 -1.70 0.53
N HIS A 18 12.71 -1.99 1.81
CA HIS A 18 13.43 -1.05 2.65
C HIS A 18 14.90 -1.07 2.23
N LEU A 19 15.37 0.01 1.61
CA LEU A 19 16.80 0.28 1.54
C LEU A 19 17.23 0.91 2.86
N TYR A 20 17.93 0.13 3.69
CA TYR A 20 18.54 0.63 4.93
C TYR A 20 19.77 1.47 4.61
N THR A 21 19.54 2.73 4.23
CA THR A 21 20.41 3.84 4.62
C THR A 21 19.59 4.73 5.56
N ALA A 22 20.15 5.78 6.17
CA ALA A 22 19.44 6.63 7.16
C ALA A 22 18.15 7.34 6.64
N GLN A 23 17.72 7.00 5.42
CA GLN A 23 16.55 7.47 4.70
C GLN A 23 15.75 6.22 4.28
N SER A 24 14.71 5.85 5.01
CA SER A 24 13.87 4.69 4.66
C SER A 24 13.11 4.97 3.36
N VAL A 25 13.74 4.77 2.20
CA VAL A 25 13.10 4.93 0.88
C VAL A 25 12.43 3.61 0.52
N ILE A 26 11.12 3.67 0.28
CA ILE A 26 10.34 2.56 -0.26
C ILE A 26 10.33 2.71 -1.77
N VAL A 27 10.85 1.71 -2.49
CA VAL A 27 10.73 1.66 -3.96
C VAL A 27 9.67 0.63 -4.30
N VAL A 28 8.76 1.04 -5.17
CA VAL A 28 7.60 0.33 -5.66
C VAL A 28 7.79 0.01 -7.13
N PHE A 29 7.63 -1.24 -7.51
CA PHE A 29 7.69 -1.67 -8.91
C PHE A 29 6.34 -2.15 -9.37
N PHE A 30 5.81 -1.51 -10.40
CA PHE A 30 4.65 -1.95 -11.13
C PHE A 30 5.05 -2.74 -12.38
N GLU A 31 4.26 -3.75 -12.75
CA GLU A 31 4.43 -4.49 -14.00
C GLU A 31 3.19 -4.39 -14.87
N ASN A 32 3.30 -3.66 -15.99
CA ASN A 32 2.28 -3.60 -17.02
C ASN A 32 2.57 -4.62 -18.15
N ILE A 33 1.54 -4.99 -18.92
CA ILE A 33 1.52 -5.98 -20.02
C ILE A 33 2.60 -5.72 -21.11
N PHE A 34 3.20 -4.53 -21.14
CA PHE A 34 4.20 -4.11 -22.13
C PHE A 34 5.67 -4.07 -21.62
N ASN A 35 6.00 -4.67 -20.47
CA ASN A 35 7.37 -4.69 -19.91
C ASN A 35 8.02 -3.30 -19.68
N LEU A 36 7.19 -2.26 -19.53
CA LEU A 36 7.62 -0.97 -19.00
C LEU A 36 7.29 -0.98 -17.50
N HIS A 37 8.32 -1.01 -16.66
CA HIS A 37 8.13 -0.94 -15.21
C HIS A 37 7.80 0.50 -14.83
N ASP A 38 6.56 0.76 -14.40
CA ASP A 38 6.26 2.01 -13.71
C ASP A 38 6.90 1.89 -12.31
N VAL A 39 7.78 2.82 -11.95
CA VAL A 39 8.48 2.76 -10.66
C VAL A 39 8.05 3.95 -9.82
N VAL A 40 7.49 3.67 -8.66
CA VAL A 40 7.11 4.68 -7.67
C VAL A 40 8.11 4.70 -6.53
N VAL A 41 8.52 5.87 -6.10
CA VAL A 41 9.45 6.06 -4.98
C VAL A 41 8.75 6.79 -3.85
N ALA A 42 8.73 6.16 -2.67
CA ALA A 42 8.15 6.66 -1.43
C ALA A 42 9.26 6.97 -0.41
N PRO A 43 9.85 8.18 -0.46
CA PRO A 43 10.81 8.63 0.55
C PRO A 43 10.08 9.15 1.82
N PRO A 44 10.81 9.34 2.94
CA PRO A 44 10.28 10.08 4.08
C PRO A 44 9.83 11.49 3.67
N PHE A 45 8.79 12.03 4.32
CA PHE A 45 8.16 13.31 3.92
C PHE A 45 9.15 14.46 3.72
N VAL A 46 10.14 14.57 4.61
CA VAL A 46 11.17 15.63 4.59
C VAL A 46 12.14 15.53 3.40
N TYR A 47 12.13 14.42 2.65
CA TYR A 47 13.00 14.17 1.51
C TYR A 47 12.23 14.05 0.19
N ILE A 48 10.91 14.23 0.17
CA ILE A 48 10.09 14.09 -1.05
C ILE A 48 10.60 14.98 -2.19
N ASP A 49 10.77 16.29 -1.94
CA ASP A 49 11.20 17.23 -2.98
C ASP A 49 12.63 16.92 -3.48
N GLN A 50 13.55 16.66 -2.55
CA GLN A 50 14.93 16.29 -2.89
C GLN A 50 14.99 15.03 -3.76
N VAL A 51 14.26 13.98 -3.37
CA VAL A 51 14.25 12.72 -4.11
C VAL A 51 13.59 12.91 -5.47
N LYS A 52 12.44 13.59 -5.55
CA LYS A 52 11.77 13.91 -6.83
C LYS A 52 12.72 14.59 -7.80
N ASN A 53 13.43 15.62 -7.34
CA ASN A 53 14.32 16.42 -8.18
C ASN A 53 15.61 15.68 -8.56
N SER A 54 15.91 14.54 -7.92
CA SER A 54 17.07 13.69 -8.22
C SER A 54 16.77 12.55 -9.19
N LEU A 55 15.49 12.27 -9.43
CA LEU A 55 15.04 11.15 -10.26
C LEU A 55 14.66 11.63 -11.67
N ALA A 56 14.76 10.72 -12.64
CA ALA A 56 14.25 10.97 -13.99
C ALA A 56 12.71 10.97 -14.00
N ASP A 57 12.09 11.71 -14.92
CA ASP A 57 10.63 11.89 -15.02
C ASP A 57 9.81 10.60 -15.19
N ARG A 58 10.48 9.48 -15.54
CA ARG A 58 9.85 8.15 -15.59
C ARG A 58 9.50 7.57 -14.22
N PHE A 59 10.03 8.15 -13.14
CA PHE A 59 9.75 7.73 -11.77
C PHE A 59 8.64 8.59 -11.18
N GLU A 60 7.64 7.94 -10.62
CA GLU A 60 6.57 8.62 -9.90
C GLU A 60 6.89 8.69 -8.40
N ILE A 61 6.30 9.65 -7.69
CA ILE A 61 6.57 9.86 -6.27
C ILE A 61 5.33 9.54 -5.44
N SER A 62 5.57 8.86 -4.32
CA SER A 62 4.57 8.55 -3.31
C SER A 62 4.95 9.14 -1.96
N ALA A 63 3.93 9.44 -1.16
CA ALA A 63 4.11 9.63 0.27
C ALA A 63 4.02 8.28 1.01
N GLN A 64 4.50 8.25 2.26
CA GLN A 64 4.47 7.05 3.12
C GLN A 64 3.24 6.96 4.02
N ASN A 65 2.49 8.06 4.19
CA ASN A 65 1.20 8.14 4.89
C ASN A 65 0.50 9.45 4.49
N SER A 66 -0.77 9.63 4.89
CA SER A 66 -1.48 10.91 4.83
C SER A 66 -2.59 11.01 5.88
N TRP A 67 -3.09 12.21 6.11
CA TRP A 67 -4.25 12.45 6.97
C TRP A 67 -5.59 12.16 6.26
N THR A 68 -6.66 11.99 7.04
CA THR A 68 -8.04 11.70 6.59
C THR A 68 -8.84 12.91 6.08
N GLY A 69 -8.22 14.08 5.89
CA GLY A 69 -8.91 15.32 5.57
C GLY A 69 -7.98 16.46 5.13
N LYS A 70 -8.56 17.64 4.84
CA LYS A 70 -7.85 18.86 4.40
C LYS A 70 -6.76 19.36 5.35
N GLY A 71 -6.68 18.81 6.55
CA GLY A 71 -5.85 19.30 7.64
C GLY A 71 -6.61 20.19 8.61
N GLY A 72 -5.88 21.01 9.38
CA GLY A 72 -6.42 21.85 10.44
C GLY A 72 -5.46 21.94 11.61
N ALA A 73 -5.97 21.99 12.84
CA ALA A 73 -5.17 21.95 14.07
C ALA A 73 -4.64 20.53 14.35
N LEU A 74 -3.80 20.02 13.44
CA LEU A 74 -3.23 18.67 13.44
C LEU A 74 -1.72 18.76 13.24
N THR A 75 -1.04 19.34 14.22
CA THR A 75 0.41 19.56 14.17
C THR A 75 1.15 18.26 13.93
N GLY A 76 1.93 18.20 12.85
CA GLY A 76 2.76 17.04 12.48
C GLY A 76 2.14 16.15 11.41
N GLU A 77 0.83 16.26 11.15
CA GLU A 77 0.16 15.53 10.08
C GLU A 77 0.35 16.20 8.72
N ILE A 78 0.30 15.39 7.66
CA ILE A 78 0.43 15.84 6.26
C ILE A 78 -0.89 15.59 5.52
N SER A 79 -1.44 16.64 4.92
CA SER A 79 -2.67 16.55 4.14
C SER A 79 -2.42 16.07 2.72
N VAL A 80 -3.45 15.50 2.09
CA VAL A 80 -3.37 15.05 0.69
C VAL A 80 -3.07 16.21 -0.27
N GLU A 81 -3.59 17.40 0.02
CA GLU A 81 -3.32 18.62 -0.76
C GLU A 81 -1.85 19.00 -0.72
N GLN A 82 -1.19 18.93 0.45
CA GLN A 82 0.25 19.19 0.56
C GLN A 82 1.07 18.17 -0.24
N LEU A 83 0.66 16.90 -0.23
CA LEU A 83 1.32 15.86 -1.03
C LEU A 83 1.16 16.10 -2.53
N LYS A 84 -0.02 16.53 -2.98
CA LYS A 84 -0.24 16.88 -4.39
C LYS A 84 0.54 18.11 -4.81
N ASP A 85 0.60 19.13 -3.95
CA ASP A 85 1.35 20.37 -4.21
C ASP A 85 2.84 20.11 -4.45
N ILE A 86 3.45 19.20 -3.67
CA ILE A 86 4.85 18.80 -3.86
C ILE A 86 5.05 17.81 -5.03
N GLY A 87 3.96 17.36 -5.67
CA GLY A 87 3.97 16.51 -6.87
C GLY A 87 3.90 15.01 -6.63
N CYS A 88 3.47 14.56 -5.44
CA CYS A 88 3.15 13.15 -5.23
C CYS A 88 1.93 12.76 -6.06
N LYS A 89 2.01 11.58 -6.69
CA LYS A 89 0.89 10.95 -7.41
C LYS A 89 0.27 9.79 -6.63
N TRP A 90 0.95 9.33 -5.59
CA TRP A 90 0.56 8.18 -4.79
C TRP A 90 0.72 8.43 -3.28
N VAL A 91 0.04 7.61 -2.48
CA VAL A 91 0.29 7.50 -1.04
C VAL A 91 0.17 6.04 -0.59
N ILE A 92 1.11 5.61 0.25
CA ILE A 92 1.04 4.32 0.96
C ILE A 92 0.15 4.47 2.18
N LEU A 93 -0.79 3.55 2.37
CA LEU A 93 -1.72 3.53 3.49
C LEU A 93 -1.85 2.12 4.07
N GLY A 94 -1.89 2.04 5.40
CA GLY A 94 -2.02 0.75 6.08
C GLY A 94 -0.76 -0.11 6.06
N HIS A 95 0.42 0.48 5.85
CA HIS A 95 1.69 -0.24 6.03
C HIS A 95 1.72 -0.90 7.42
N SER A 96 2.31 -2.10 7.51
CA SER A 96 2.31 -2.90 8.74
C SER A 96 2.85 -2.16 9.97
N GLU A 97 3.82 -1.27 9.81
CA GLU A 97 4.35 -0.41 10.88
C GLU A 97 3.27 0.54 11.45
N TRP A 98 2.46 1.16 10.59
CA TRP A 98 1.35 2.00 11.03
C TRP A 98 0.27 1.18 11.76
N ARG A 99 -0.01 -0.04 11.29
CA ARG A 99 -1.00 -0.93 11.93
C ARG A 99 -0.55 -1.44 13.29
N HIS A 100 0.71 -1.87 13.40
CA HIS A 100 1.16 -2.69 14.53
C HIS A 100 2.06 -1.95 15.51
N VAL A 101 2.80 -0.94 15.06
CA VAL A 101 3.66 -0.11 15.92
C VAL A 101 2.92 1.14 16.35
N ILE A 102 2.28 1.84 15.41
CA ILE A 102 1.57 3.09 15.69
C ILE A 102 0.12 2.84 16.16
N GLY A 103 -0.51 1.75 15.69
CA GLY A 103 -1.85 1.35 16.11
C GLY A 103 -2.98 1.91 15.25
N GLU A 104 -2.73 2.20 13.97
CA GLU A 104 -3.80 2.57 13.03
C GLU A 104 -4.75 1.39 12.80
N VAL A 105 -6.04 1.64 13.04
CA VAL A 105 -7.11 0.64 12.88
C VAL A 105 -7.67 0.64 11.45
N ASP A 106 -8.17 -0.51 10.99
CA ASP A 106 -8.62 -0.72 9.60
C ASP A 106 -9.59 0.36 9.10
N GLN A 107 -10.60 0.71 9.90
CA GLN A 107 -11.59 1.71 9.53
C GLN A 107 -11.01 3.12 9.40
N PHE A 108 -9.95 3.43 10.13
CA PHE A 108 -9.27 4.71 10.00
C PHE A 108 -8.46 4.77 8.70
N ILE A 109 -7.78 3.67 8.36
CA ILE A 109 -7.04 3.53 7.11
C ILE A 109 -7.98 3.59 5.90
N GLY A 110 -9.15 2.94 5.98
CA GLY A 110 -10.19 3.03 4.94
C GLY A 110 -10.67 4.48 4.70
N LYS A 111 -10.84 5.27 5.77
CA LYS A 111 -11.16 6.70 5.65
C LYS A 111 -10.05 7.52 5.00
N LYS A 112 -8.78 7.23 5.29
CA LYS A 112 -7.63 7.88 4.63
C LYS A 112 -7.65 7.59 3.14
N ALA A 113 -7.88 6.34 2.77
CA ALA A 113 -7.93 5.94 1.36
C ALA A 113 -9.08 6.64 0.63
N ALA A 114 -10.28 6.66 1.21
CA ALA A 114 -11.41 7.37 0.65
C ALA A 114 -11.12 8.87 0.46
N TYR A 115 -10.46 9.51 1.44
CA TYR A 115 -10.09 10.91 1.33
C TYR A 115 -9.06 11.15 0.22
N ALA A 116 -7.99 10.36 0.18
CA ALA A 116 -6.95 10.46 -0.85
C ALA A 116 -7.53 10.31 -2.26
N LEU A 117 -8.36 9.29 -2.49
CA LEU A 117 -9.03 9.07 -3.78
C LEU A 117 -9.98 10.22 -4.13
N SER A 118 -10.71 10.77 -3.15
CA SER A 118 -11.60 11.92 -3.37
C SER A 118 -10.87 13.19 -3.81
N GLN A 119 -9.56 13.25 -3.58
CA GLN A 119 -8.68 14.34 -3.98
C GLN A 119 -7.80 13.94 -5.16
N ASP A 120 -8.11 12.89 -5.92
CA ASP A 120 -7.33 12.41 -7.08
C ASP A 120 -5.87 12.04 -6.73
N LEU A 121 -5.61 11.53 -5.52
CA LEU A 121 -4.33 10.93 -5.15
C LEU A 121 -4.48 9.41 -5.11
N ASN A 122 -3.70 8.69 -5.92
CA ASN A 122 -3.77 7.24 -5.97
C ASN A 122 -3.30 6.61 -4.65
N VAL A 123 -3.83 5.44 -4.31
CA VAL A 123 -3.59 4.77 -3.04
C VAL A 123 -2.89 3.43 -3.26
N MET A 124 -1.78 3.22 -2.55
CA MET A 124 -1.19 1.90 -2.32
C MET A 124 -1.61 1.43 -0.93
N THR A 125 -2.56 0.50 -0.87
CA THR A 125 -3.01 -0.08 0.39
C THR A 125 -2.22 -1.32 0.73
N CYS A 126 -1.68 -1.37 1.94
CA CYS A 126 -0.97 -2.53 2.45
C CYS A 126 -1.90 -3.37 3.34
N ILE A 127 -1.88 -4.67 3.11
CA ILE A 127 -2.60 -5.69 3.88
C ILE A 127 -1.66 -6.86 4.15
N GLY A 128 -1.97 -7.68 5.15
CA GLY A 128 -1.23 -8.88 5.46
C GLY A 128 -1.39 -9.29 6.91
N GLU A 129 -1.13 -10.58 7.15
CA GLU A 129 -1.21 -11.21 8.46
C GLU A 129 0.15 -11.24 9.18
N LYS A 130 0.09 -11.26 10.51
CA LYS A 130 1.24 -11.56 11.37
C LYS A 130 1.61 -13.04 11.31
N LEU A 131 2.82 -13.37 11.77
CA LEU A 131 3.30 -14.75 11.79
C LEU A 131 2.35 -15.67 12.59
N GLU A 132 1.90 -15.22 13.75
CA GLU A 132 1.01 -16.00 14.62
C GLU A 132 -0.37 -16.23 13.98
N GLU A 133 -0.83 -15.27 13.18
CA GLU A 133 -2.09 -15.37 12.45
C GLU A 133 -1.98 -16.38 11.31
N ARG A 134 -0.85 -16.39 10.57
CA ARG A 134 -0.56 -17.42 9.57
C ARG A 134 -0.49 -18.81 10.19
N GLU A 135 0.25 -18.96 11.28
CA GLU A 135 0.41 -20.23 11.99
C GLU A 135 -0.92 -20.74 12.57
N ALA A 136 -1.83 -19.82 12.90
CA ALA A 136 -3.20 -20.14 13.31
C ALA A 136 -4.17 -20.36 12.13
N GLY A 137 -3.71 -20.30 10.88
CA GLY A 137 -4.56 -20.48 9.69
C GLY A 137 -5.51 -19.32 9.39
N LYS A 138 -5.25 -18.12 9.92
CA LYS A 138 -6.13 -16.94 9.84
C LYS A 138 -5.78 -15.94 8.74
N THR A 139 -4.84 -16.26 7.85
CA THR A 139 -4.39 -15.35 6.77
C THR A 139 -5.57 -14.73 6.02
N PHE A 140 -6.52 -15.55 5.59
CA PHE A 140 -7.64 -15.08 4.78
C PHE A 140 -8.62 -14.22 5.59
N ASP A 141 -8.89 -14.57 6.85
CA ASP A 141 -9.76 -13.79 7.73
C ASP A 141 -9.18 -12.39 7.96
N VAL A 142 -7.87 -12.30 8.19
CA VAL A 142 -7.16 -11.04 8.40
C VAL A 142 -7.19 -10.18 7.14
N CYS A 143 -6.79 -10.74 5.99
CA CYS A 143 -6.82 -10.00 4.72
C CYS A 143 -8.24 -9.56 4.35
N TYR A 144 -9.25 -10.39 4.60
CA TYR A 144 -10.66 -10.04 4.39
C TYR A 144 -11.07 -8.85 5.27
N GLN A 145 -10.78 -8.88 6.57
CA GLN A 145 -11.14 -7.81 7.49
C GLN A 145 -10.48 -6.48 7.11
N GLN A 146 -9.19 -6.52 6.78
CA GLN A 146 -8.44 -5.35 6.35
C GLN A 146 -9.01 -4.77 5.05
N LEU A 147 -9.28 -5.61 4.04
CA LEU A 147 -9.89 -5.19 2.77
C LEU A 147 -11.31 -4.66 2.93
N LYS A 148 -12.09 -5.23 3.85
CA LYS A 148 -13.47 -4.80 4.11
C LYS A 148 -13.52 -3.32 4.48
N ALA A 149 -12.58 -2.83 5.27
CA ALA A 149 -12.54 -1.42 5.61
C ALA A 149 -12.34 -0.50 4.39
N PHE A 150 -11.64 -0.96 3.35
CA PHE A 150 -11.55 -0.20 2.10
C PHE A 150 -12.87 -0.26 1.34
N VAL A 151 -13.45 -1.45 1.16
CA VAL A 151 -14.74 -1.64 0.49
C VAL A 151 -15.86 -0.79 1.11
N ASP A 152 -15.86 -0.68 2.44
CA ASP A 152 -16.86 0.10 3.18
C ASP A 152 -16.71 1.63 2.96
N ASN A 153 -15.53 2.11 2.56
CA ASN A 153 -15.22 3.54 2.49
C ASN A 153 -14.96 4.08 1.07
N ILE A 154 -14.45 3.27 0.13
CA ILE A 154 -14.09 3.72 -1.23
C ILE A 154 -15.22 3.44 -2.24
N PRO A 155 -15.44 4.32 -3.24
CA PRO A 155 -16.51 4.15 -4.23
C PRO A 155 -16.20 3.10 -5.30
N SER A 156 -14.93 2.99 -5.69
CA SER A 156 -14.39 2.00 -6.64
C SER A 156 -12.92 1.70 -6.31
N TRP A 157 -12.37 0.67 -6.96
CA TRP A 157 -10.94 0.33 -6.88
C TRP A 157 -10.07 1.12 -7.88
N ASP A 158 -10.64 2.10 -8.58
CA ASP A 158 -9.89 2.93 -9.52
C ASP A 158 -8.86 3.78 -8.77
N GLY A 159 -7.62 3.79 -9.24
CA GLY A 159 -6.52 4.48 -8.54
C GLY A 159 -6.04 3.77 -7.27
N VAL A 160 -6.40 2.49 -7.07
CA VAL A 160 -5.97 1.70 -5.91
C VAL A 160 -5.10 0.52 -6.33
N VAL A 161 -4.01 0.34 -5.59
CA VAL A 161 -3.13 -0.84 -5.66
C VAL A 161 -3.13 -1.52 -4.31
N ILE A 162 -3.26 -2.85 -4.31
CA ILE A 162 -3.19 -3.66 -3.09
C ILE A 162 -1.80 -4.29 -3.03
N ALA A 163 -1.09 -4.00 -1.94
CA ALA A 163 0.17 -4.60 -1.59
C ALA A 163 -0.07 -5.69 -0.54
N ASP A 164 0.15 -6.94 -0.92
CA ASP A 164 0.20 -8.06 0.02
C ASP A 164 1.58 -8.08 0.68
N GLU A 165 1.59 -7.75 1.96
CA GLU A 165 2.77 -7.64 2.81
C GLU A 165 2.68 -8.70 3.91
N PRO A 166 3.14 -9.93 3.66
CA PRO A 166 3.22 -10.92 4.73
C PRO A 166 4.18 -10.40 5.79
N VAL A 167 3.65 -9.85 6.90
CA VAL A 167 4.40 -9.13 7.94
C VAL A 167 5.52 -10.00 8.51
N ARG A 168 5.27 -11.31 8.54
CA ARG A 168 6.24 -12.36 8.88
C ARG A 168 7.55 -12.33 8.08
N ALA A 169 7.58 -11.70 6.91
CA ALA A 169 8.75 -11.62 6.03
C ALA A 169 9.50 -10.27 6.10
N ILE A 170 8.96 -9.30 6.85
CA ILE A 170 9.57 -7.97 6.99
C ILE A 170 10.60 -8.02 8.13
N GLY A 171 11.87 -7.79 7.80
CA GLY A 171 12.96 -7.70 8.79
C GLY A 171 13.30 -8.99 9.56
N THR A 172 12.63 -10.11 9.28
CA THR A 172 12.83 -11.40 9.99
C THR A 172 13.81 -12.35 9.30
N GLY A 173 14.22 -12.06 8.06
CA GLY A 173 15.01 -12.97 7.22
C GLY A 173 14.25 -14.17 6.67
N LYS A 174 12.97 -14.36 7.04
CA LYS A 174 12.07 -15.34 6.41
C LYS A 174 11.47 -14.73 5.16
N VAL A 175 11.34 -15.52 4.09
CA VAL A 175 10.75 -15.05 2.81
C VAL A 175 9.52 -15.90 2.51
N ALA A 176 8.43 -15.27 2.09
CA ALA A 176 7.28 -15.99 1.57
C ALA A 176 7.67 -16.70 0.28
N SER A 177 7.30 -17.98 0.11
CA SER A 177 7.53 -18.63 -1.18
C SER A 177 6.59 -18.03 -2.24
N PRO A 178 6.95 -18.06 -3.53
CA PRO A 178 6.06 -17.61 -4.61
C PRO A 178 4.69 -18.28 -4.56
N GLN A 179 4.62 -19.54 -4.16
CA GLN A 179 3.35 -20.28 -4.01
C GLN A 179 2.48 -19.70 -2.89
N GLN A 180 3.07 -19.33 -1.75
CA GLN A 180 2.33 -18.71 -0.64
C GLN A 180 1.78 -17.34 -1.02
N ALA A 181 2.56 -16.53 -1.74
CA ALA A 181 2.09 -15.28 -2.32
C ALA A 181 0.90 -15.52 -3.28
N GLN A 182 1.04 -16.50 -4.18
CA GLN A 182 0.00 -16.84 -5.14
C GLN A 182 -1.32 -17.27 -4.47
N GLU A 183 -1.27 -18.02 -3.37
CA GLU A 183 -2.45 -18.43 -2.58
C GLU A 183 -3.25 -17.21 -2.11
N VAL A 184 -2.58 -16.24 -1.49
CA VAL A 184 -3.22 -15.00 -1.00
C VAL A 184 -3.77 -14.22 -2.19
N HIS A 185 -3.00 -14.07 -3.26
CA HIS A 185 -3.40 -13.32 -4.44
C HIS A 185 -4.66 -13.84 -5.12
N VAL A 186 -4.83 -15.17 -5.23
CA VAL A 186 -6.05 -15.77 -5.78
C VAL A 186 -7.26 -15.36 -4.95
N VAL A 187 -7.13 -15.35 -3.64
CA VAL A 187 -8.19 -14.93 -2.72
C VAL A 187 -8.46 -13.42 -2.84
N LEU A 188 -7.44 -12.57 -2.84
CA LEU A 188 -7.59 -11.12 -3.00
C LEU A 188 -8.32 -10.77 -4.30
N LYS A 189 -8.03 -11.49 -5.40
CA LYS A 189 -8.73 -11.30 -6.67
C LYS A 189 -10.19 -11.67 -6.58
N LYS A 190 -10.52 -12.80 -5.94
CA LYS A 190 -11.92 -13.19 -5.75
C LYS A 190 -12.66 -12.11 -4.97
N LEU A 191 -12.07 -11.64 -3.87
CA LEU A 191 -12.63 -10.62 -3.00
C LEU A 191 -12.83 -9.26 -3.70
N THR A 192 -11.95 -8.90 -4.63
CA THR A 192 -11.99 -7.60 -5.33
C THR A 192 -12.61 -7.65 -6.72
N SER A 193 -12.98 -8.84 -7.21
CA SER A 193 -13.61 -9.03 -8.54
C SER A 193 -15.00 -8.40 -8.65
N SER A 194 -15.67 -8.17 -7.52
CA SER A 194 -16.89 -7.40 -7.40
C SER A 194 -16.71 -6.36 -6.29
N ARG A 195 -17.44 -5.24 -6.31
CA ARG A 195 -17.38 -4.24 -5.22
C ARG A 195 -17.75 -4.85 -3.87
N THR A 196 -18.56 -5.90 -3.89
CA THR A 196 -18.94 -6.69 -2.72
C THR A 196 -17.89 -7.74 -2.43
N LEU A 197 -17.44 -7.81 -1.18
CA LEU A 197 -16.71 -8.98 -0.72
C LEU A 197 -17.66 -10.17 -0.73
N GLU A 198 -17.41 -11.15 -1.59
CA GLU A 198 -18.08 -12.43 -1.49
C GLU A 198 -17.54 -13.18 -0.28
N SER A 199 -18.42 -13.70 0.58
CA SER A 199 -18.03 -14.63 1.63
C SER A 199 -17.37 -15.86 0.99
N ILE A 200 -16.16 -16.19 1.44
CA ILE A 200 -15.45 -17.41 1.03
C ILE A 200 -15.89 -18.57 1.93
#